data_AF-D8R2T0-F1
#
_entry.id   AF-D8R2T0-F1
#
_cell.length_a   1.000
_cell.length_b   1.000
_cell.length_c   1.000
_cell.angle_alpha   90.00
_cell.angle_beta   90.00
_cell.angle_gamma   90.00
#
_symmetry.space_group_name_H-M   'P 1'
#
loop_
_entity.id
_entity.type
_entity.pdbx_description
1 polymer ?
#
loop_
_entity_poly.entity_id
_entity_poly.type
_entity_poly.pdbx_seq_one_letter_code
_entity_poly.pdbx_strand_id
1 'polypeptide(L)'
;MDAASRSKEDVSLPKATMTKIIKEMLPPEVRVARDAQDLLVDCCVEFINLISSESNEICNKEEKRTIAPEHVLKALEILGFGEYIEEVHAAYEQHRNETLDSPKAGGKWGKEAGSGMTEEEAIAAQQRMFAEARARMNSGGTQSS
;
A
#
# COMPACT_ATOMS: atom_id res chain seq x y z
N MET A 1 -21.58 8.07 -28.49
CA MET A 1 -20.11 8.19 -28.39
C MET A 1 -19.83 9.40 -27.54
N ASP A 2 -19.61 9.27 -26.22
CA ASP A 2 -19.11 10.36 -25.35
C ASP A 2 -18.90 9.87 -23.89
N ALA A 3 -18.23 8.73 -23.75
CA ALA A 3 -17.74 8.23 -22.46
C ALA A 3 -16.21 8.35 -22.32
N ALA A 4 -15.51 8.73 -23.39
CA ALA A 4 -14.05 8.83 -23.42
C ALA A 4 -13.50 10.18 -22.94
N SER A 5 -14.36 11.20 -22.77
CA SER A 5 -13.95 12.54 -22.33
C SER A 5 -13.95 12.70 -20.79
N ARG A 6 -14.66 11.81 -20.06
CA ARG A 6 -14.77 11.86 -18.59
C ARG A 6 -13.66 11.10 -17.85
N SER A 7 -12.74 10.43 -18.54
CA SER A 7 -11.84 9.43 -17.91
C SER A 7 -10.37 9.83 -17.79
N LYS A 8 -9.90 10.88 -18.47
CA LYS A 8 -8.48 11.29 -18.40
C LYS A 8 -8.18 12.29 -17.28
N GLU A 9 -9.11 13.21 -16.98
CA GLU A 9 -8.91 14.16 -15.88
C GLU A 9 -9.04 13.50 -14.50
N ASP A 10 -9.82 12.42 -14.37
CA ASP A 10 -9.98 11.66 -13.12
C ASP A 10 -8.79 10.73 -12.80
N VAL A 11 -7.93 10.42 -13.78
CA VAL A 11 -6.78 9.52 -13.64
C VAL A 11 -5.49 10.25 -14.02
N SER A 12 -5.19 11.33 -13.29
CA SER A 12 -3.97 12.12 -13.51
C SER A 12 -3.13 12.20 -12.23
N LEU A 13 -1.82 12.23 -12.37
CA LEU A 13 -0.89 12.42 -11.26
C LEU A 13 -0.98 13.86 -10.73
N PRO A 14 -0.75 14.10 -9.42
CA PRO A 14 -0.78 15.45 -8.87
C PRO A 14 0.23 16.37 -9.57
N LYS A 15 -0.30 17.37 -10.32
CA LYS A 15 0.53 18.29 -11.12
C LYS A 15 1.65 18.94 -10.33
N ALA A 16 1.39 19.34 -9.09
CA ALA A 16 2.39 19.96 -8.23
C ALA A 16 3.59 19.03 -7.92
N THR A 17 3.31 17.75 -7.66
CA THR A 17 4.35 16.74 -7.43
C THR A 17 5.17 16.51 -8.70
N MET A 18 4.50 16.39 -9.84
CA MET A 18 5.17 16.22 -11.13
C MET A 18 6.05 17.42 -11.49
N THR A 19 5.54 18.64 -11.36
CA THR A 19 6.35 19.87 -11.56
C THR A 19 7.56 19.91 -10.64
N LYS A 20 7.43 19.45 -9.38
CA LYS A 20 8.56 19.41 -8.45
C LYS A 20 9.64 18.43 -8.93
N ILE A 21 9.28 17.20 -9.28
CA ILE A 21 10.21 16.18 -9.78
C ILE A 21 10.90 16.67 -11.06
N ILE A 22 10.15 17.22 -12.01
CA ILE A 22 10.71 17.74 -13.28
C ILE A 22 11.78 18.81 -12.99
N LYS A 23 11.53 19.71 -12.03
CA LYS A 23 12.51 20.75 -11.67
C LYS A 23 13.72 20.20 -10.93
N GLU A 24 13.56 19.18 -10.09
CA GLU A 24 14.67 18.54 -9.38
C GLU A 24 15.62 17.81 -10.34
N MET A 25 15.13 17.37 -11.51
CA MET A 25 15.94 16.73 -12.56
C MET A 25 16.64 17.73 -13.49
N LEU A 26 16.43 19.04 -13.33
CA LEU A 26 16.95 20.07 -14.22
C LEU A 26 17.78 21.11 -13.45
N PRO A 27 18.74 21.79 -14.11
CA PRO A 27 19.44 22.92 -13.50
C PRO A 27 18.49 24.04 -13.07
N PRO A 28 18.78 24.79 -12.00
CA PRO A 28 17.88 25.82 -11.44
C PRO A 28 17.44 26.91 -12.43
N GLU A 29 18.24 27.16 -13.45
CA GLU A 29 18.02 28.21 -14.44
C GLU A 29 17.10 27.76 -15.58
N VAL A 30 16.85 26.45 -15.73
CA VAL A 30 16.05 25.91 -16.82
C VAL A 30 14.56 26.10 -16.54
N ARG A 31 13.86 26.69 -17.52
CA ARG A 31 12.42 26.85 -17.50
C ARG A 31 11.78 25.81 -18.41
N VAL A 32 10.78 25.11 -17.88
CA VAL A 32 9.98 24.14 -18.64
C VAL A 32 8.65 24.78 -19.01
N ALA A 33 8.30 24.76 -20.30
CA ALA A 33 7.02 25.25 -20.79
C ALA A 33 5.85 24.50 -20.12
N ARG A 34 4.70 25.17 -19.93
CA ARG A 34 3.52 24.55 -19.33
C ARG A 34 3.07 23.32 -20.13
N ASP A 35 2.99 23.46 -21.45
CA ASP A 35 2.55 22.38 -22.34
C ASP A 35 3.50 21.17 -22.28
N ALA A 36 4.81 21.39 -22.07
CA ALA A 36 5.77 20.32 -21.88
C ALA A 36 5.59 19.62 -20.52
N GLN A 37 5.23 20.37 -19.46
CA GLN A 37 4.91 19.78 -18.16
C GLN A 37 3.63 18.94 -18.24
N ASP A 38 2.58 19.45 -18.90
CA ASP A 38 1.33 18.70 -19.10
C ASP A 38 1.57 17.44 -19.93
N LEU A 39 2.39 17.51 -20.99
CA LEU A 39 2.77 16.33 -21.77
C LEU A 39 3.52 15.29 -20.94
N LEU A 40 4.44 15.71 -20.07
CA LEU A 40 5.16 14.78 -19.19
C LEU A 40 4.21 14.08 -18.21
N VAL A 41 3.18 14.76 -17.71
CA VAL A 41 2.15 14.14 -16.87
C VAL A 41 1.40 13.06 -17.67
N ASP A 42 0.99 13.37 -18.90
CA ASP A 42 0.32 12.41 -19.78
C ASP A 42 1.23 11.20 -20.08
N CYS A 43 2.52 11.43 -20.32
CA CYS A 43 3.50 10.35 -20.50
C CYS A 43 3.63 9.46 -19.27
N CYS A 44 3.60 10.01 -18.06
CA CYS A 44 3.66 9.21 -16.83
C CYS A 44 2.42 8.34 -16.64
N VAL A 45 1.24 8.85 -16.99
CA VAL A 45 0.01 8.04 -16.97
C VAL A 45 0.10 6.91 -17.99
N GLU A 46 0.59 7.21 -19.19
CA GLU A 46 0.78 6.18 -20.22
C GLU A 46 1.84 5.15 -19.83
N PHE A 47 2.91 5.57 -19.14
CA PHE A 47 3.92 4.67 -18.60
C PHE A 47 3.30 3.67 -17.61
N ILE A 48 2.45 4.13 -16.70
CA ILE A 48 1.73 3.24 -15.76
C ILE A 48 0.86 2.25 -16.54
N ASN A 49 0.14 2.69 -17.56
CA ASN A 49 -0.71 1.84 -18.39
C ASN A 49 0.11 0.79 -19.16
N LEU A 50 1.25 1.19 -19.71
CA LEU A 50 2.18 0.31 -20.42
C LEU A 50 2.68 -0.82 -19.51
N ILE A 51 3.26 -0.47 -18.35
CA ILE A 51 3.76 -1.45 -17.39
C ILE A 51 2.64 -2.35 -16.89
N SER A 52 1.46 -1.79 -16.58
CA SER A 52 0.31 -2.55 -16.09
C SER A 52 -0.19 -3.55 -17.13
N SER A 53 -0.22 -3.15 -18.39
CA SER A 53 -0.68 -4.00 -19.49
C SER A 53 0.26 -5.17 -19.73
N GLU A 54 1.57 -4.92 -19.82
CA GLU A 54 2.57 -5.98 -19.98
C GLU A 54 2.60 -6.92 -18.77
N SER A 55 2.53 -6.37 -17.55
CA SER A 55 2.47 -7.16 -16.32
C SER A 55 1.22 -8.06 -16.27
N ASN A 56 0.08 -7.55 -16.75
CA ASN A 56 -1.16 -8.31 -16.86
C ASN A 56 -1.04 -9.43 -17.91
N GLU A 57 -0.41 -9.18 -19.06
CA GLU A 57 -0.14 -10.22 -20.04
C GLU A 57 0.72 -11.35 -19.46
N ILE A 58 1.79 -11.00 -18.74
CA ILE A 58 2.67 -11.99 -18.07
C ILE A 58 1.88 -12.78 -17.04
N CYS A 59 1.10 -12.11 -16.20
CA CYS A 59 0.23 -12.75 -15.20
C CYS A 59 -0.72 -13.77 -15.83
N ASN A 60 -1.38 -13.40 -16.94
CA ASN A 60 -2.31 -14.26 -17.66
C ASN A 60 -1.61 -15.43 -18.35
N LYS A 61 -0.41 -15.20 -18.91
CA LYS A 61 0.44 -16.27 -19.49
C LYS A 61 0.87 -17.30 -18.44
N GLU A 62 0.95 -16.90 -17.16
CA GLU A 62 1.21 -17.79 -16.03
C GLU A 62 -0.05 -18.37 -15.37
N GLU A 63 -1.23 -18.22 -15.99
CA GLU A 63 -2.53 -18.68 -15.50
C GLU A 63 -2.91 -18.16 -14.10
N LYS A 64 -2.34 -17.00 -13.70
CA LYS A 64 -2.62 -16.34 -12.42
C LYS A 64 -3.67 -15.24 -12.61
N ARG A 65 -4.46 -15.01 -11.55
CA ARG A 65 -5.53 -13.98 -11.52
C ARG A 65 -5.11 -12.68 -10.83
N THR A 66 -3.94 -12.66 -10.20
CA THR A 66 -3.43 -11.53 -9.42
C THR A 66 -2.02 -11.21 -9.89
N ILE A 67 -1.80 -9.96 -10.24
CA ILE A 67 -0.47 -9.47 -10.64
C ILE A 67 0.42 -9.47 -9.41
N ALA A 68 1.50 -10.25 -9.46
CA ALA A 68 2.52 -10.34 -8.43
C ALA A 68 3.71 -9.42 -8.78
N PRO A 69 4.57 -9.05 -7.81
CA PRO A 69 5.74 -8.20 -8.03
C PRO A 69 6.66 -8.72 -9.15
N GLU A 70 6.82 -10.04 -9.26
CA GLU A 70 7.67 -10.68 -10.25
C GLU A 70 7.18 -10.45 -11.68
N HIS A 71 5.86 -10.30 -11.88
CA HIS A 71 5.31 -9.97 -13.18
C HIS A 71 5.70 -8.54 -13.60
N VAL A 72 5.75 -7.60 -12.65
CA VAL A 72 6.17 -6.21 -12.91
C VAL A 72 7.66 -6.14 -13.23
N LEU A 73 8.50 -6.85 -12.48
CA LEU A 73 9.94 -6.91 -12.75
C LEU A 73 10.23 -7.50 -14.14
N LYS A 74 9.50 -8.55 -14.54
CA LYS A 74 9.61 -9.15 -15.87
C LYS A 74 9.08 -8.25 -16.98
N ALA A 75 8.02 -7.48 -16.72
CA ALA A 75 7.52 -6.47 -17.66
C ALA A 75 8.57 -5.39 -17.93
N LEU A 76 9.27 -4.91 -16.88
CA LEU A 76 10.36 -3.94 -17.04
C LEU A 76 11.49 -4.49 -17.93
N GLU A 77 11.90 -5.75 -17.74
CA GLU A 77 12.90 -6.39 -18.60
C GLU A 77 12.43 -6.46 -20.07
N ILE A 78 11.21 -6.94 -20.30
CA ILE A 78 10.65 -7.11 -21.66
C ILE A 78 10.52 -5.77 -22.40
N LEU A 79 10.14 -4.72 -21.68
CA LEU A 79 9.96 -3.37 -22.23
C LEU A 79 11.27 -2.59 -22.38
N GLY A 80 12.40 -3.17 -21.95
CA GLY A 80 13.73 -2.57 -22.08
C GLY A 80 14.11 -1.60 -20.95
N PHE A 81 13.40 -1.64 -19.82
CA PHE A 81 13.68 -0.86 -18.62
C PHE A 81 14.50 -1.65 -17.58
N GLY A 82 15.41 -2.52 -18.05
CA GLY A 82 16.22 -3.38 -17.17
C GLY A 82 17.04 -2.60 -16.14
N GLU A 83 17.44 -1.37 -16.46
CA GLU A 83 18.16 -0.48 -15.54
C GLU A 83 17.34 -0.07 -14.30
N TYR A 84 16.00 -0.19 -14.32
CA TYR A 84 15.14 0.14 -13.18
C TYR A 84 14.94 -1.04 -12.22
N ILE A 85 15.29 -2.26 -12.61
CA ILE A 85 14.95 -3.48 -11.88
C ILE A 85 15.56 -3.48 -10.47
N GLU A 86 16.82 -3.06 -10.34
CA GLU A 86 17.53 -3.06 -9.05
C GLU A 86 16.84 -2.15 -8.03
N GLU A 87 16.56 -0.90 -8.41
CA GLU A 87 15.92 0.07 -7.52
C GLU A 87 14.47 -0.33 -7.18
N VAL A 88 13.71 -0.83 -8.16
CA VAL A 88 12.34 -1.29 -7.95
C VAL A 88 12.29 -2.50 -7.01
N HIS A 89 13.21 -3.46 -7.18
CA HIS A 89 13.31 -4.61 -6.29
C HIS A 89 13.70 -4.21 -4.87
N ALA A 90 14.65 -3.28 -4.70
CA ALA A 90 15.02 -2.77 -3.39
C ALA A 90 13.84 -2.08 -2.67
N ALA A 91 13.07 -1.26 -3.39
CA ALA A 91 11.87 -0.62 -2.85
C ALA A 91 10.79 -1.65 -2.43
N TYR A 92 10.61 -2.71 -3.22
CA TYR A 92 9.71 -3.81 -2.87
C TYR A 92 10.16 -4.51 -1.58
N GLU A 93 11.43 -4.86 -1.46
CA GLU A 93 11.97 -5.55 -0.29
C GLU A 93 11.87 -4.71 0.99
N GLN A 94 12.13 -3.40 0.88
CA GLN A 94 11.91 -2.47 1.98
C GLN A 94 10.44 -2.48 2.42
N HIS A 95 9.50 -2.35 1.47
CA HIS A 95 8.07 -2.34 1.78
C HIS A 95 7.60 -3.68 2.39
N ARG A 96 8.13 -4.80 1.90
CA ARG A 96 7.85 -6.14 2.43
C ARG A 96 8.28 -6.23 3.89
N ASN A 97 9.48 -5.80 4.23
CA ASN A 97 10.01 -5.81 5.60
C ASN A 97 9.19 -4.90 6.53
N GLU A 98 8.87 -3.68 6.10
CA GLU A 98 8.03 -2.74 6.88
C GLU A 98 6.63 -3.28 7.15
N THR A 99 6.05 -4.01 6.19
CA THR A 99 4.72 -4.61 6.33
C THR A 99 4.74 -5.82 7.27
N LEU A 100 5.83 -6.59 7.29
CA LEU A 100 6.02 -7.72 8.20
C LEU A 100 6.25 -7.26 9.65
N ASP A 101 7.00 -6.17 9.86
CA ASP A 101 7.26 -5.57 11.18
C ASP A 101 6.07 -4.75 11.71
N SER A 102 5.07 -4.47 10.88
CA SER A 102 3.88 -3.75 11.30
C SER A 102 3.03 -4.62 12.25
N PRO A 103 2.73 -4.16 13.49
CA PRO A 103 1.89 -4.89 14.43
C PRO A 103 0.42 -5.07 13.98
N LYS A 104 0.08 -4.65 12.75
CA LYS A 104 -1.22 -4.83 12.09
C LYS A 104 -1.30 -6.06 11.18
N ALA A 105 -0.17 -6.65 10.74
CA ALA A 105 -0.18 -7.88 9.93
C ALA A 105 -0.57 -9.11 10.78
N GLY A 106 -0.27 -9.09 12.08
CA GLY A 106 -0.99 -9.87 13.09
C GLY A 106 -2.22 -9.08 13.52
N GLY A 107 -3.29 -9.11 12.73
CA GLY A 107 -4.51 -8.37 13.01
C GLY A 107 -5.00 -8.56 14.44
N LYS A 108 -5.93 -7.71 14.88
CA LYS A 108 -6.69 -7.91 16.13
C LYS A 108 -7.28 -9.33 16.28
N TRP A 109 -7.37 -10.10 15.20
CA TRP A 109 -7.75 -11.52 15.17
C TRP A 109 -6.63 -12.55 15.45
N GLY A 110 -5.36 -12.19 15.32
CA GLY A 110 -4.23 -13.11 15.50
C GLY A 110 -3.66 -13.15 16.92
N LYS A 111 -3.83 -12.08 17.71
CA LYS A 111 -3.37 -12.05 19.11
C LYS A 111 -4.27 -12.80 20.09
N GLU A 112 -5.51 -13.10 19.72
CA GLU A 112 -6.42 -13.86 20.58
C GLU A 112 -6.20 -15.38 20.47
N ALA A 113 -5.59 -15.85 19.38
CA ALA A 113 -5.20 -17.25 19.20
C ALA A 113 -3.81 -17.59 19.77
N GLY A 114 -3.06 -16.59 20.26
CA GLY A 114 -1.65 -16.70 20.61
C GLY A 114 -1.30 -16.35 22.06
N SER A 115 -2.26 -16.40 22.99
CA SER A 115 -1.95 -16.16 24.41
C SER A 115 -1.15 -17.29 25.07
N GLY A 116 -0.98 -18.43 24.39
CA GLY A 116 -0.37 -19.63 24.99
C GLY A 116 -1.18 -20.21 26.15
N MET A 117 -2.34 -19.62 26.44
CA MET A 117 -3.30 -20.11 27.41
C MET A 117 -4.28 -21.01 26.67
N THR A 118 -4.66 -22.12 27.30
CA THR A 118 -5.78 -22.92 26.81
C THR A 118 -7.07 -22.10 26.87
N GLU A 119 -8.07 -22.50 26.08
CA GLU A 119 -9.41 -21.85 26.09
C GLU A 119 -9.99 -21.78 27.52
N GLU A 120 -9.73 -22.79 28.34
CA GLU A 120 -10.15 -22.87 29.74
C GLU A 120 -9.46 -21.81 30.62
N GLU A 121 -8.14 -21.64 30.48
CA GLU A 121 -7.37 -20.64 31.22
C GLU A 121 -7.77 -19.21 30.84
N ALA A 122 -8.08 -18.98 29.55
CA ALA A 122 -8.55 -17.69 29.07
C ALA A 122 -9.94 -17.34 29.64
N ILE A 123 -10.87 -18.31 29.68
CA ILE A 123 -12.21 -18.12 30.26
C ILE A 123 -12.11 -17.85 31.77
N ALA A 124 -11.27 -18.58 32.49
CA ALA A 124 -11.07 -18.39 33.93
C ALA A 124 -10.49 -17.00 34.24
N ALA A 125 -9.51 -16.54 33.45
CA ALA A 125 -8.95 -15.20 33.58
C ALA A 125 -10.01 -14.11 33.32
N GLN A 126 -10.80 -14.26 32.25
CA GLN A 126 -11.87 -13.32 31.92
C GLN A 126 -12.95 -13.28 33.01
N GLN A 127 -13.39 -14.43 33.53
CA GLN A 127 -14.36 -14.51 34.62
C GLN A 127 -13.84 -13.87 35.90
N ARG A 128 -12.55 -14.09 36.25
CA ARG A 128 -11.91 -13.45 37.39
C ARG A 128 -11.87 -11.94 37.26
N MET A 129 -11.53 -11.42 36.08
CA MET A 129 -11.54 -9.98 35.80
C MET A 129 -12.94 -9.39 35.94
N PHE A 130 -13.98 -10.07 35.42
CA PHE A 130 -15.36 -9.62 35.60
C PHE A 130 -15.82 -9.66 37.06
N ALA A 131 -15.43 -10.69 37.82
CA ALA A 131 -15.75 -10.79 39.23
C ALA A 131 -15.07 -9.67 40.04
N GLU A 132 -13.80 -9.37 39.76
CA GLU A 132 -13.05 -8.30 40.42
C GLU A 132 -13.64 -6.92 40.09
N ALA A 133 -14.01 -6.67 38.82
CA ALA A 133 -14.67 -5.44 38.42
C ALA A 133 -16.04 -5.27 39.11
N ARG A 134 -16.84 -6.33 39.19
CA ARG A 134 -18.11 -6.34 39.92
C ARG A 134 -17.92 -6.08 41.41
N ALA A 135 -16.89 -6.68 42.03
CA ALA A 135 -16.57 -6.44 43.44
C ALA A 135 -16.19 -4.98 43.70
N ARG A 136 -15.38 -4.37 42.83
CA ARG A 136 -15.01 -2.94 42.90
C ARG A 136 -16.22 -2.02 42.77
N MET A 137 -17.16 -2.34 41.87
CA MET A 137 -18.42 -1.58 41.71
C MET A 137 -19.32 -1.72 42.93
N ASN A 138 -19.40 -2.91 43.53
CA ASN A 138 -20.22 -3.16 44.72
C ASN A 138 -19.63 -2.53 45.99
N SER A 139 -18.30 -2.44 46.10
CA SER A 139 -17.62 -1.73 47.20
C SER A 139 -17.60 -0.21 47.04
N GLY A 140 -17.85 0.31 45.83
CA GLY A 140 -17.92 1.76 45.55
C GLY A 140 -19.28 2.39 45.84
N GLY A 141 -20.31 1.60 46.14
CA GLY A 141 -21.68 2.07 46.39
C GLY A 141 -22.02 2.38 47.85
N THR A 142 -21.08 2.24 48.80
CA THR A 142 -21.39 2.34 50.24
C THR A 142 -20.81 3.55 50.97
N GLN A 143 -20.30 4.56 50.26
CA GLN A 143 -20.03 5.87 50.88
C GLN A 143 -20.38 7.01 49.92
N SER A 144 -21.61 7.53 50.03
CA SER A 144 -21.88 8.97 50.23
C SER A 144 -23.39 9.22 50.35
N SER A 145 -23.75 9.72 51.53
CA SER A 145 -24.97 10.43 51.96
C SER A 145 -26.25 9.62 52.19
#